data_AF-A0A961IAV4-F1
#
_entry.id   AF-A0A961IAV4-F1
#
_cell.length_a   1.000
_cell.length_b   1.000
_cell.length_c   1.000
_cell.angle_alpha   90.00
_cell.angle_beta   90.00
_cell.angle_gamma   90.00
#
_symmetry.space_group_name_H-M   'P 1'
#
loop_
_entity.id
_entity.type
_entity.pdbx_description
1 polymer ?
#
loop_
_entity_poly.entity_id
_entity_poly.type
_entity_poly.pdbx_seq_one_letter_code
_entity_poly.pdbx_strand_id
1 'polypeptide(L)'
;QVNEVGDHAVEYDGSEAADKSPQTVGRIYNGTFIGSGLNSANTSSNGLRLRLDAAAQFWNCIWMDATDYMFRIEDTSLDRLAAGESAFAKNIVYNYGTYVRDNVQSVIDAFTAGGTDLDVDPDLGGISRMPNGMLDPRPNGTSPALTGAAIPSEDGVIRTVYRGAFDNEENWALGWTALDAYGYFGDLATPRESNAITIRDEDIEAGETLTLTANNEYLLEGFVYVEEGATLIIEPGTVIKAIGVPATGDQTSALIIARGGKIIAEGTADAPIIFTSDLDDLTVTDDLTALDNQTWGGIIMLGKAPIGEDVNPDLGYPTDVIEGIPSTEPRILYGGTDPNDNSGVLKYVSIRHGGSILGADNEINGLTLGGVGAGTEIDYIEVFANKDDGIEIFGGTVTIQ
;
A
#
# COMPACT_ATOMS: atom_id res chain seq x y z
N GLN A 1 25.27 -16.30 -7.68
CA GLN A 1 26.26 -17.40 -7.71
C GLN A 1 26.88 -17.44 -9.10
N VAL A 2 28.19 -17.24 -9.25
CA VAL A 2 28.82 -17.07 -10.58
C VAL A 2 29.85 -18.17 -10.90
N ASN A 3 30.21 -19.01 -9.93
CA ASN A 3 31.10 -20.15 -10.12
C ASN A 3 30.34 -21.48 -10.02
N GLU A 4 30.89 -22.54 -10.61
CA GLU A 4 30.32 -23.91 -10.72
C GLU A 4 30.19 -24.66 -9.37
N VAL A 5 30.25 -23.95 -8.23
CA VAL A 5 30.36 -24.57 -6.88
C VAL A 5 29.12 -24.30 -6.02
N GLY A 6 28.41 -23.19 -6.24
CA GLY A 6 27.15 -22.89 -5.55
C GLY A 6 25.94 -23.24 -6.41
N ASP A 7 24.91 -23.84 -5.80
CA ASP A 7 23.77 -24.44 -6.49
C ASP A 7 22.40 -23.82 -6.15
N HIS A 8 22.14 -23.36 -4.93
CA HIS A 8 20.81 -22.85 -4.55
C HIS A 8 20.85 -21.41 -4.05
N ALA A 9 19.96 -20.54 -4.55
CA ALA A 9 19.78 -19.19 -4.01
C ALA A 9 19.29 -19.25 -2.56
N VAL A 10 18.36 -20.18 -2.27
CA VAL A 10 17.94 -20.51 -0.92
C VAL A 10 17.77 -22.02 -0.80
N GLU A 11 18.40 -22.61 0.21
CA GLU A 11 18.13 -23.98 0.66
C GLU A 11 17.67 -23.92 2.11
N TYR A 12 16.55 -24.59 2.41
CA TYR A 12 16.07 -24.76 3.78
C TYR A 12 16.04 -26.26 4.07
N ASP A 13 16.91 -26.66 5.00
CA ASP A 13 16.95 -28.01 5.55
C ASP A 13 16.19 -28.05 6.88
N GLY A 14 15.32 -29.04 7.04
CA GLY A 14 14.72 -29.36 8.34
C GLY A 14 15.55 -30.40 9.08
N SER A 15 14.89 -31.41 9.64
CA SER A 15 15.56 -32.52 10.33
C SER A 15 15.96 -33.64 9.36
N GLU A 16 17.26 -33.95 9.30
CA GLU A 16 17.76 -35.13 8.58
C GLU A 16 17.30 -36.47 9.19
N ALA A 17 16.79 -36.45 10.42
CA ALA A 17 16.14 -37.59 11.06
C ALA A 17 14.62 -37.38 11.06
N ALA A 18 13.85 -38.39 10.64
CA ALA A 18 12.40 -38.30 10.61
C ALA A 18 11.82 -37.83 11.97
N ASP A 19 10.90 -36.87 11.90
CA ASP A 19 9.94 -36.51 12.96
C ASP A 19 10.56 -35.99 14.27
N LYS A 20 11.54 -35.08 14.18
CA LYS A 20 12.12 -34.41 15.36
C LYS A 20 11.42 -33.08 15.64
N SER A 21 11.00 -32.92 16.88
CA SER A 21 10.44 -31.67 17.40
C SER A 21 11.51 -30.78 18.06
N PRO A 22 11.32 -29.45 18.07
CA PRO A 22 10.21 -28.72 17.45
C PRO A 22 10.38 -28.61 15.93
N GLN A 23 9.27 -28.72 15.20
CA GLN A 23 9.21 -28.33 13.79
C GLN A 23 9.10 -26.81 13.70
N THR A 24 9.90 -26.20 12.84
CA THR A 24 9.96 -24.74 12.69
C THR A 24 9.55 -24.34 11.28
N VAL A 25 9.05 -23.11 11.13
CA VAL A 25 8.73 -22.51 9.83
C VAL A 25 9.50 -21.19 9.73
N GLY A 26 10.36 -21.08 8.74
CA GLY A 26 11.02 -19.81 8.41
C GLY A 26 10.15 -18.91 7.54
N ARG A 27 10.35 -17.60 7.58
CA ARG A 27 9.68 -16.66 6.66
C ARG A 27 10.67 -15.68 6.08
N ILE A 28 10.51 -15.37 4.79
CA ILE A 28 11.22 -14.30 4.11
C ILE A 28 10.18 -13.43 3.39
N TYR A 29 10.25 -12.13 3.62
CA TYR A 29 9.47 -11.11 2.93
C TYR A 29 10.41 -10.28 2.06
N ASN A 30 9.90 -9.77 0.94
CA ASN A 30 10.55 -8.72 0.14
C ASN A 30 11.98 -9.12 -0.28
N GLY A 31 12.20 -10.36 -0.74
CA GLY A 31 13.51 -10.84 -1.16
C GLY A 31 13.71 -10.75 -2.67
N THR A 32 14.89 -10.34 -3.14
CA THR A 32 15.27 -10.42 -4.57
C THR A 32 16.39 -11.44 -4.77
N PHE A 33 16.08 -12.54 -5.45
CA PHE A 33 16.99 -13.66 -5.69
C PHE A 33 17.34 -13.75 -7.18
N ILE A 34 18.59 -13.41 -7.49
CA ILE A 34 19.10 -13.35 -8.86
C ILE A 34 20.13 -14.47 -9.05
N GLY A 35 19.76 -15.48 -9.86
CA GLY A 35 20.60 -16.63 -10.18
C GLY A 35 21.75 -16.29 -11.14
N SER A 36 22.36 -17.32 -11.74
CA SER A 36 23.52 -17.15 -12.62
C SER A 36 23.16 -16.74 -14.07
N GLY A 37 21.89 -16.94 -14.47
CA GLY A 37 21.37 -16.68 -15.81
C GLY A 37 21.26 -17.95 -16.68
N LEU A 38 20.28 -18.01 -17.58
CA LEU A 38 20.04 -19.20 -18.42
C LEU A 38 21.20 -19.60 -19.34
N ASN A 39 22.03 -18.62 -19.72
CA ASN A 39 23.20 -18.84 -20.58
C ASN A 39 24.51 -19.01 -19.78
N SER A 40 24.42 -19.18 -18.46
CA SER A 40 25.57 -19.37 -17.60
C SER A 40 26.24 -20.72 -17.81
N ALA A 41 27.56 -20.77 -17.59
CA ALA A 41 28.29 -22.03 -17.49
C ALA A 41 27.94 -22.83 -16.22
N ASN A 42 27.44 -22.17 -15.17
CA ASN A 42 26.92 -22.85 -13.99
C ASN A 42 25.52 -23.42 -14.29
N THR A 43 25.49 -24.64 -14.77
CA THR A 43 24.24 -25.39 -15.04
C THR A 43 23.53 -25.88 -13.80
N SER A 44 24.06 -25.61 -12.60
CA SER A 44 23.48 -26.01 -11.32
C SER A 44 22.94 -24.82 -10.53
N SER A 45 22.77 -23.64 -11.12
CA SER A 45 22.14 -22.49 -10.46
C SER A 45 20.63 -22.68 -10.34
N ASN A 46 20.12 -22.71 -9.12
CA ASN A 46 18.71 -22.92 -8.78
C ASN A 46 18.16 -21.82 -7.88
N GLY A 47 16.84 -21.71 -7.79
CA GLY A 47 16.14 -20.86 -6.83
C GLY A 47 16.05 -21.49 -5.43
N LEU A 48 14.84 -21.88 -5.04
CA LEU A 48 14.53 -22.46 -3.73
C LEU A 48 14.61 -23.99 -3.73
N ARG A 49 15.20 -24.53 -2.66
CA ARG A 49 15.09 -25.94 -2.28
C ARG A 49 14.59 -26.09 -0.85
N LEU A 50 13.52 -26.86 -0.66
CA LEU A 50 13.03 -27.30 0.65
C LEU A 50 13.12 -28.82 0.75
N ARG A 51 13.76 -29.33 1.79
CA ARG A 51 13.97 -30.77 1.97
C ARG A 51 14.06 -31.16 3.44
N LEU A 52 14.00 -32.47 3.71
CA LEU A 52 14.25 -33.05 5.03
C LEU A 52 13.37 -32.41 6.12
N ASP A 53 12.04 -32.40 5.97
CA ASP A 53 11.09 -31.85 6.95
C ASP A 53 11.13 -30.31 7.10
N ALA A 54 11.67 -29.61 6.10
CA ALA A 54 11.67 -28.16 6.05
C ALA A 54 10.28 -27.59 5.73
N ALA A 55 9.96 -26.45 6.33
CA ALA A 55 8.87 -25.60 5.89
C ALA A 55 9.32 -24.14 5.94
N ALA A 56 8.93 -23.39 4.92
CA ALA A 56 9.24 -21.98 4.82
C ALA A 56 8.14 -21.24 4.07
N GLN A 57 8.05 -19.94 4.33
CA GLN A 57 7.13 -19.06 3.63
C GLN A 57 7.89 -17.93 2.94
N PHE A 58 7.49 -17.61 1.71
CA PHE A 58 8.09 -16.54 0.91
C PHE A 58 7.00 -15.64 0.35
N TRP A 59 7.09 -14.38 0.72
CA TRP A 59 6.09 -13.36 0.42
C TRP A 59 6.77 -12.19 -0.30
N ASN A 60 6.15 -11.69 -1.35
CA ASN A 60 6.62 -10.50 -2.08
C ASN A 60 8.05 -10.65 -2.62
N CYS A 61 8.51 -11.85 -2.96
CA CYS A 61 9.87 -12.07 -3.44
C CYS A 61 9.94 -12.06 -4.97
N ILE A 62 11.05 -11.57 -5.52
CA ILE A 62 11.45 -11.75 -6.92
C ILE A 62 12.41 -12.92 -7.01
N TRP A 63 12.13 -13.86 -7.90
CA TRP A 63 12.99 -14.99 -8.20
C TRP A 63 13.30 -15.02 -9.69
N MET A 64 14.58 -14.91 -10.04
CA MET A 64 14.95 -14.91 -11.46
C MET A 64 16.30 -15.53 -11.77
N ASP A 65 16.52 -15.80 -13.06
CA ASP A 65 17.80 -16.19 -13.65
C ASP A 65 18.37 -17.52 -13.10
N ALA A 66 17.49 -18.48 -12.77
CA ALA A 66 17.88 -19.82 -12.35
C ALA A 66 18.08 -20.75 -13.56
N THR A 67 19.28 -21.27 -13.75
CA THR A 67 19.65 -22.06 -14.93
C THR A 67 19.01 -23.45 -14.96
N ASP A 68 18.91 -24.15 -13.82
CA ASP A 68 18.34 -25.50 -13.77
C ASP A 68 16.86 -25.47 -13.36
N TYR A 69 16.53 -25.20 -12.09
CA TYR A 69 15.15 -25.05 -11.66
C TYR A 69 14.93 -23.86 -10.72
N MET A 70 13.71 -23.30 -10.73
CA MET A 70 13.34 -22.27 -9.78
C MET A 70 12.95 -22.84 -8.44
N PHE A 71 12.06 -23.83 -8.39
CA PHE A 71 11.57 -24.38 -7.13
C PHE A 71 11.68 -25.90 -7.05
N ARG A 72 12.09 -26.39 -5.89
CA ARG A 72 12.05 -27.82 -5.53
C ARG A 72 11.64 -27.98 -4.08
N ILE A 73 10.56 -28.72 -3.87
CA ILE A 73 10.13 -29.17 -2.54
C ILE A 73 10.10 -30.70 -2.60
N GLU A 74 10.78 -31.35 -1.68
CA GLU A 74 10.98 -32.80 -1.72
C GLU A 74 10.92 -33.45 -0.34
N ASP A 75 10.92 -34.78 -0.34
CA ASP A 75 10.85 -35.61 0.85
C ASP A 75 9.66 -35.21 1.77
N THR A 76 9.85 -35.29 3.08
CA THR A 76 8.84 -34.93 4.09
C THR A 76 8.47 -33.45 4.08
N SER A 77 9.19 -32.58 3.35
CA SER A 77 8.79 -31.18 3.17
C SER A 77 7.51 -31.05 2.32
N LEU A 78 7.20 -32.05 1.48
CA LEU A 78 5.91 -32.11 0.77
C LEU A 78 4.74 -32.34 1.73
N ASP A 79 4.94 -33.08 2.81
CA ASP A 79 3.92 -33.30 3.83
C ASP A 79 3.63 -32.00 4.58
N ARG A 80 4.67 -31.20 4.87
CA ARG A 80 4.53 -29.88 5.50
C ARG A 80 3.89 -28.85 4.58
N LEU A 81 4.12 -28.94 3.27
CA LEU A 81 3.38 -28.16 2.27
C LEU A 81 1.90 -28.54 2.29
N ALA A 82 1.57 -29.83 2.30
CA ALA A 82 0.19 -30.31 2.34
C ALA A 82 -0.54 -29.91 3.64
N ALA A 83 0.19 -29.78 4.75
CA ALA A 83 -0.32 -29.27 6.02
C ALA A 83 -0.52 -27.74 6.04
N GLY A 84 -0.14 -27.02 4.98
CA GLY A 84 -0.26 -25.57 4.88
C GLY A 84 0.81 -24.79 5.66
N GLU A 85 1.89 -25.45 6.10
CA GLU A 85 2.96 -24.79 6.86
C GLU A 85 3.87 -23.96 5.95
N SER A 86 4.12 -24.46 4.73
CA SER A 86 4.81 -23.71 3.68
C SER A 86 3.81 -22.92 2.85
N ALA A 87 4.10 -21.65 2.59
CA ALA A 87 3.21 -20.74 1.86
C ALA A 87 4.01 -19.80 0.97
N PHE A 88 3.49 -19.52 -0.21
CA PHE A 88 4.15 -18.64 -1.18
C PHE A 88 3.12 -17.69 -1.71
N ALA A 89 3.34 -16.39 -1.60
CA ALA A 89 2.33 -15.43 -2.02
C ALA A 89 2.94 -14.16 -2.59
N LYS A 90 2.27 -13.63 -3.62
CA LYS A 90 2.62 -12.39 -4.31
C LYS A 90 4.09 -12.34 -4.73
N ASN A 91 4.65 -13.47 -5.16
CA ASN A 91 6.01 -13.51 -5.70
C ASN A 91 6.00 -13.15 -7.19
N ILE A 92 7.14 -12.78 -7.75
CA ILE A 92 7.40 -12.71 -9.20
C ILE A 92 8.44 -13.76 -9.53
N VAL A 93 8.20 -14.52 -10.61
CA VAL A 93 9.12 -15.56 -11.05
C VAL A 93 9.40 -15.42 -12.54
N TYR A 94 10.67 -15.27 -12.91
CA TYR A 94 11.07 -14.98 -14.28
C TYR A 94 12.36 -15.69 -14.70
N ASN A 95 12.51 -15.94 -16.00
CA ASN A 95 13.75 -16.40 -16.63
C ASN A 95 14.44 -17.60 -15.94
N TYR A 96 13.82 -18.78 -16.06
CA TYR A 96 14.27 -20.00 -15.39
C TYR A 96 14.28 -21.22 -16.33
N GLY A 97 15.11 -22.21 -16.04
CA GLY A 97 15.19 -23.45 -16.82
C GLY A 97 13.92 -24.29 -16.68
N THR A 98 13.62 -24.69 -15.44
CA THR A 98 12.40 -25.41 -15.07
C THR A 98 11.70 -24.67 -13.94
N TYR A 99 10.39 -24.47 -14.03
CA TYR A 99 9.64 -23.78 -12.98
C TYR A 99 9.69 -24.55 -11.65
N VAL A 100 9.16 -25.77 -11.66
CA VAL A 100 9.20 -26.70 -10.51
C VAL A 100 9.89 -27.97 -10.95
N ARG A 101 10.94 -28.37 -10.23
CA ARG A 101 11.68 -29.61 -10.50
C ARG A 101 10.72 -30.80 -10.53
N ASP A 102 10.90 -31.66 -11.53
CA ASP A 102 10.08 -32.87 -11.77
C ASP A 102 8.56 -32.60 -11.97
N ASN A 103 8.14 -31.35 -12.15
CA ASN A 103 6.75 -30.94 -12.35
C ASN A 103 5.80 -31.42 -11.24
N VAL A 104 6.22 -31.33 -9.98
CA VAL A 104 5.39 -31.70 -8.82
C VAL A 104 4.17 -30.76 -8.71
N GLN A 105 2.98 -31.27 -9.01
CA GLN A 105 1.76 -30.46 -9.14
C GLN A 105 1.37 -29.71 -7.86
N SER A 106 1.49 -30.34 -6.69
CA SER A 106 1.16 -29.69 -5.41
C SER A 106 2.01 -28.45 -5.13
N VAL A 107 3.26 -28.43 -5.61
CA VAL A 107 4.15 -27.27 -5.50
C VAL A 107 3.68 -26.17 -6.45
N ILE A 108 3.37 -26.52 -7.71
CA ILE A 108 2.83 -25.57 -8.70
C ILE A 108 1.54 -24.92 -8.17
N ASP A 109 0.63 -25.72 -7.63
CA ASP A 109 -0.65 -25.26 -7.08
C ASP A 109 -0.44 -24.30 -5.90
N ALA A 110 0.52 -24.58 -5.01
CA ALA A 110 0.79 -23.73 -3.85
C ALA A 110 1.22 -22.30 -4.26
N PHE A 111 2.12 -22.17 -5.24
CA PHE A 111 2.52 -20.85 -5.75
C PHE A 111 1.41 -20.14 -6.52
N THR A 112 0.59 -20.90 -7.26
CA THR A 112 -0.55 -20.37 -8.02
C THR A 112 -1.63 -19.83 -7.07
N ALA A 113 -1.94 -20.57 -6.00
CA ALA A 113 -2.95 -20.20 -5.01
C ALA A 113 -2.59 -18.90 -4.26
N GLY A 114 -1.30 -18.61 -4.06
CA GLY A 114 -0.86 -17.36 -3.45
C GLY A 114 -0.71 -16.17 -4.39
N GLY A 115 -1.11 -16.31 -5.66
CA GLY A 115 -1.04 -15.23 -6.65
C GLY A 115 0.40 -14.84 -7.00
N THR A 116 1.25 -15.84 -7.23
CA THR A 116 2.58 -15.62 -7.81
C THR A 116 2.44 -15.30 -9.30
N ASP A 117 3.09 -14.23 -9.74
CA ASP A 117 3.18 -13.86 -11.14
C ASP A 117 4.26 -14.69 -11.83
N LEU A 118 3.85 -15.56 -12.74
CA LEU A 118 4.73 -16.46 -13.49
C LEU A 118 5.07 -15.88 -14.85
N ASP A 119 6.34 -16.00 -15.23
CA ASP A 119 6.88 -15.54 -16.51
C ASP A 119 6.72 -14.03 -16.74
N VAL A 120 6.65 -13.27 -15.66
CA VAL A 120 6.57 -11.80 -15.66
C VAL A 120 7.95 -11.23 -15.40
N ASP A 121 8.49 -10.49 -16.36
CA ASP A 121 9.77 -9.79 -16.20
C ASP A 121 9.65 -8.73 -15.10
N PRO A 122 10.46 -8.81 -14.02
CA PRO A 122 10.47 -7.79 -12.98
C PRO A 122 11.04 -6.44 -13.46
N ASP A 123 11.56 -6.33 -14.69
CA ASP A 123 12.03 -5.07 -15.29
C ASP A 123 12.99 -4.33 -14.36
N LEU A 124 14.05 -5.01 -13.91
CA LEU A 124 15.08 -4.44 -13.04
C LEU A 124 16.03 -3.55 -13.84
N GLY A 125 16.54 -2.49 -13.22
CA GLY A 125 17.38 -1.47 -13.87
C GLY A 125 18.64 -2.00 -14.53
N GLY A 126 19.21 -3.07 -14.00
CA GLY A 126 20.35 -3.74 -14.64
C GLY A 126 20.66 -5.08 -14.02
N ILE A 127 21.05 -6.04 -14.87
CA ILE A 127 21.42 -7.38 -14.44
C ILE A 127 22.85 -7.69 -14.90
N SER A 128 23.77 -7.81 -13.94
CA SER A 128 25.16 -8.17 -14.19
C SER A 128 25.73 -9.06 -13.08
N ARG A 129 26.65 -9.95 -13.47
CA ARG A 129 27.44 -10.81 -12.56
C ARG A 129 28.92 -10.44 -12.60
N MET A 130 29.24 -9.31 -13.21
CA MET A 130 30.59 -8.79 -13.31
C MET A 130 30.71 -7.48 -12.53
N PRO A 131 31.89 -7.16 -11.98
CA PRO A 131 32.16 -5.87 -11.33
C PRO A 131 32.35 -4.77 -12.39
N ASN A 132 31.26 -4.40 -13.07
CA ASN A 132 31.26 -3.46 -14.19
C ASN A 132 30.24 -2.33 -14.03
N GLY A 133 29.66 -2.16 -12.84
CA GLY A 133 28.62 -1.16 -12.58
C GLY A 133 27.33 -1.38 -13.39
N MET A 134 27.04 -2.61 -13.81
CA MET A 134 25.85 -2.92 -14.61
C MET A 134 24.80 -3.74 -13.86
N LEU A 135 24.97 -3.96 -12.56
CA LEU A 135 23.92 -4.51 -11.70
C LEU A 135 23.16 -3.35 -11.06
N ASP A 136 21.87 -3.26 -11.29
CA ASP A 136 20.98 -2.39 -10.53
C ASP A 136 19.71 -3.20 -10.21
N PRO A 137 19.59 -3.71 -8.98
CA PRO A 137 18.51 -4.61 -8.60
C PRO A 137 17.21 -3.87 -8.29
N ARG A 138 17.19 -2.52 -8.39
CA ARG A 138 15.95 -1.74 -8.27
C ARG A 138 15.05 -2.00 -9.49
N PRO A 139 13.73 -2.18 -9.30
CA PRO A 139 12.78 -2.14 -10.41
C PRO A 139 12.83 -0.80 -11.16
N ASN A 140 12.69 -0.82 -12.48
CA ASN A 140 12.45 0.37 -13.31
C ASN A 140 11.06 0.97 -13.01
N GLY A 141 10.85 2.22 -13.41
CA GLY A 141 9.64 2.98 -13.11
C GLY A 141 8.31 2.37 -13.60
N THR A 142 8.37 1.54 -14.64
CA THR A 142 7.21 0.82 -15.20
C THR A 142 7.11 -0.64 -14.73
N SER A 143 7.98 -1.06 -13.82
CA SER A 143 8.10 -2.45 -13.41
C SER A 143 6.81 -2.98 -12.77
N PRO A 144 6.38 -4.22 -13.12
CA PRO A 144 5.28 -4.90 -12.43
C PRO A 144 5.62 -5.26 -10.98
N ALA A 145 6.88 -5.14 -10.57
CA ALA A 145 7.31 -5.31 -9.19
C ALA A 145 6.93 -4.12 -8.30
N LEU A 146 6.57 -2.96 -8.86
CA LEU A 146 6.18 -1.78 -8.07
C LEU A 146 4.74 -1.80 -7.54
N THR A 147 4.05 -2.94 -7.65
CA THR A 147 2.69 -3.16 -7.15
C THR A 147 2.47 -4.61 -6.71
N GLY A 148 1.33 -4.86 -6.08
CA GLY A 148 0.78 -6.20 -5.89
C GLY A 148 1.39 -6.98 -4.73
N ALA A 149 2.16 -6.31 -3.86
CA ALA A 149 2.68 -6.88 -2.64
C ALA A 149 1.55 -7.29 -1.69
N ALA A 150 1.71 -8.43 -1.02
CA ALA A 150 0.91 -8.80 0.13
C ALA A 150 1.28 -7.90 1.31
N ILE A 151 0.26 -7.49 2.08
CA ILE A 151 0.42 -6.72 3.30
C ILE A 151 0.62 -7.70 4.47
N PRO A 152 1.83 -7.83 5.04
CA PRO A 152 2.03 -8.68 6.21
C PRO A 152 1.26 -8.14 7.42
N SER A 153 0.62 -9.06 8.13
CA SER A 153 -0.12 -8.77 9.36
C SER A 153 0.77 -8.85 10.60
N GLU A 154 1.98 -9.38 10.44
CA GLU A 154 2.95 -9.64 11.49
C GLU A 154 3.74 -8.40 11.90
N ASP A 155 3.98 -8.25 13.20
CA ASP A 155 4.81 -7.18 13.76
C ASP A 155 6.29 -7.37 13.39
N GLY A 156 6.97 -6.26 13.07
CA GLY A 156 8.41 -6.23 12.79
C GLY A 156 8.80 -6.61 11.35
N VAL A 157 7.84 -6.81 10.46
CA VAL A 157 8.08 -6.97 9.01
C VAL A 157 7.86 -5.62 8.33
N ILE A 158 8.83 -5.17 7.53
CA ILE A 158 8.70 -3.96 6.71
C ILE A 158 7.59 -4.20 5.69
N ARG A 159 6.54 -3.38 5.76
CA ARG A 159 5.45 -3.37 4.78
C ARG A 159 5.90 -2.57 3.56
N THR A 160 5.77 -3.17 2.39
CA THR A 160 6.09 -2.53 1.10
C THR A 160 4.90 -2.68 0.18
N VAL A 161 4.72 -1.72 -0.73
CA VAL A 161 3.75 -1.82 -1.85
C VAL A 161 4.34 -2.49 -3.08
N TYR A 162 5.66 -2.66 -3.09
CA TYR A 162 6.43 -3.32 -4.13
C TYR A 162 6.88 -4.72 -3.68
N ARG A 163 7.22 -5.55 -4.67
CA ARG A 163 7.73 -6.91 -4.53
C ARG A 163 9.24 -6.90 -4.83
N GLY A 164 9.99 -7.69 -4.09
CA GLY A 164 11.44 -7.70 -4.08
C GLY A 164 12.02 -6.85 -2.94
N ALA A 165 13.34 -6.82 -2.87
CA ALA A 165 14.08 -6.16 -1.80
C ALA A 165 14.29 -4.66 -1.99
N PHE A 166 13.93 -4.11 -3.15
CA PHE A 166 14.26 -2.74 -3.53
C PHE A 166 13.02 -2.04 -4.08
N ASP A 167 12.81 -0.79 -3.68
CA ASP A 167 11.95 0.14 -4.41
C ASP A 167 12.67 0.67 -5.66
N ASN A 168 12.03 1.62 -6.35
CA ASN A 168 12.61 2.25 -7.54
C ASN A 168 13.64 3.35 -7.21
N GLU A 169 13.60 3.91 -6.00
CA GLU A 169 14.30 5.14 -5.65
C GLU A 169 15.66 4.86 -5.02
N GLU A 170 15.70 4.05 -3.97
CA GLU A 170 16.88 3.83 -3.13
C GLU A 170 17.44 2.42 -3.25
N ASN A 171 18.76 2.34 -3.50
CA ASN A 171 19.50 1.09 -3.38
C ASN A 171 20.19 1.02 -2.00
N TRP A 172 19.49 0.49 -1.00
CA TRP A 172 19.99 0.35 0.38
C TRP A 172 21.27 -0.50 0.51
N ALA A 173 21.64 -1.26 -0.52
CA ALA A 173 22.83 -2.11 -0.53
C ALA A 173 24.13 -1.32 -0.78
N LEU A 174 24.03 -0.04 -1.16
CA LEU A 174 25.17 0.85 -1.34
C LEU A 174 25.85 1.16 0.01
N GLY A 175 27.17 1.36 -0.01
CA GLY A 175 27.97 1.83 1.12
C GLY A 175 28.43 0.76 2.13
N TRP A 176 27.86 -0.45 2.11
CA TRP A 176 28.22 -1.49 3.10
C TRP A 176 28.36 -2.91 2.55
N THR A 177 27.82 -3.21 1.36
CA THR A 177 27.89 -4.57 0.81
C THR A 177 29.17 -4.79 0.01
N ALA A 178 29.56 -6.06 -0.12
CA ALA A 178 30.68 -6.43 -0.99
C ALA A 178 30.39 -6.15 -2.47
N LEU A 179 29.12 -6.21 -2.90
CA LEU A 179 28.72 -5.89 -4.27
C LEU A 179 29.02 -4.42 -4.59
N ASP A 180 28.68 -3.51 -3.68
CA ASP A 180 29.04 -2.11 -3.80
C ASP A 180 30.56 -1.91 -3.76
N ALA A 181 31.22 -2.44 -2.73
CA ALA A 181 32.67 -2.29 -2.53
C ALA A 181 33.50 -2.82 -3.72
N TYR A 182 32.99 -3.80 -4.45
CA TYR A 182 33.64 -4.39 -5.61
C TYR A 182 33.13 -3.85 -6.95
N GLY A 183 32.29 -2.81 -6.96
CA GLY A 183 31.87 -2.11 -8.18
C GLY A 183 30.91 -2.90 -9.05
N TYR A 184 30.05 -3.72 -8.46
CA TYR A 184 28.96 -4.39 -9.19
C TYR A 184 27.82 -3.42 -9.47
N PHE A 185 27.46 -2.58 -8.49
CA PHE A 185 26.29 -1.72 -8.60
C PHE A 185 26.48 -0.55 -9.56
N GLY A 186 25.45 -0.28 -10.33
CA GLY A 186 25.25 0.95 -11.10
C GLY A 186 23.99 1.68 -10.69
N ASP A 187 23.78 2.83 -11.30
CA ASP A 187 22.55 3.63 -11.19
C ASP A 187 21.90 3.64 -12.59
N LEU A 188 21.11 2.60 -12.84
CA LEU A 188 20.56 2.26 -14.17
C LEU A 188 19.04 2.20 -14.17
N ALA A 189 18.41 2.04 -13.01
CA ALA A 189 16.96 2.04 -12.89
C ALA A 189 16.39 3.36 -13.41
N THR A 190 15.41 3.28 -14.30
CA THR A 190 14.68 4.45 -14.73
C THR A 190 13.74 4.88 -13.60
N PRO A 191 13.75 6.17 -13.19
CA PRO A 191 12.80 6.65 -12.20
C PRO A 191 11.37 6.41 -12.66
N ARG A 192 10.49 6.13 -11.71
CA ARG A 192 9.06 6.10 -11.92
C ARG A 192 8.60 7.53 -12.19
N GLU A 193 7.98 7.71 -13.35
CA GLU A 193 7.25 8.94 -13.64
C GLU A 193 6.02 9.00 -12.72
N SER A 194 5.96 9.97 -11.83
CA SER A 194 4.75 10.28 -11.08
C SER A 194 3.75 10.94 -12.04
N ASN A 195 2.88 10.15 -12.66
CA ASN A 195 1.70 10.73 -13.30
C ASN A 195 0.76 11.15 -12.17
N ALA A 196 0.64 12.47 -11.95
CA ALA A 196 -0.37 12.98 -11.04
C ALA A 196 -1.76 12.56 -11.55
N ILE A 197 -2.45 11.70 -10.81
CA ILE A 197 -3.80 11.25 -11.14
C ILE A 197 -4.77 12.21 -10.48
N THR A 198 -5.49 13.01 -11.28
CA THR A 198 -6.53 13.88 -10.72
C THR A 198 -7.78 13.05 -10.41
N ILE A 199 -8.25 13.12 -9.17
CA ILE A 199 -9.48 12.53 -8.66
C ILE A 199 -10.54 13.63 -8.54
N ARG A 200 -11.69 13.42 -9.15
CA ARG A 200 -12.87 14.29 -9.17
C ARG A 200 -14.08 13.54 -8.64
N ASP A 201 -15.18 14.26 -8.45
CA ASP A 201 -16.48 13.70 -8.05
C ASP A 201 -16.91 12.53 -8.95
N GLU A 202 -16.70 12.65 -10.27
CA GLU A 202 -17.06 11.61 -11.25
C GLU A 202 -16.21 10.33 -11.20
N ASP A 203 -15.11 10.32 -10.43
CA ASP A 203 -14.22 9.15 -10.33
C ASP A 203 -14.63 8.18 -9.20
N ILE A 204 -15.60 8.54 -8.36
CA ILE A 204 -16.09 7.70 -7.25
C ILE A 204 -17.62 7.66 -7.27
N GLU A 205 -18.18 6.75 -8.07
CA GLU A 205 -19.63 6.57 -8.13
C GLU A 205 -20.17 5.69 -6.98
N ALA A 206 -21.46 5.85 -6.67
CA ALA A 206 -22.15 5.06 -5.65
C ALA A 206 -22.02 3.54 -5.88
N GLY A 207 -21.61 2.82 -4.84
CA GLY A 207 -21.42 1.35 -4.91
C GLY A 207 -20.08 0.90 -5.48
N GLU A 208 -19.23 1.81 -5.97
CA GLU A 208 -17.93 1.46 -6.55
C GLU A 208 -16.81 1.38 -5.50
N THR A 209 -15.70 0.75 -5.89
CA THR A 209 -14.48 0.73 -5.08
C THR A 209 -13.35 1.35 -5.86
N LEU A 210 -12.84 2.48 -5.37
CA LEU A 210 -11.63 3.10 -5.89
C LEU A 210 -10.47 2.79 -4.94
N THR A 211 -9.33 2.35 -5.50
CA THR A 211 -8.11 2.11 -4.73
C THR A 211 -7.03 3.08 -5.17
N LEU A 212 -6.55 3.90 -4.24
CA LEU A 212 -5.39 4.78 -4.39
C LEU A 212 -4.15 4.04 -3.89
N THR A 213 -3.12 3.95 -4.72
CA THR A 213 -1.91 3.18 -4.47
C THR A 213 -0.74 4.10 -4.19
N ALA A 214 0.15 3.71 -3.28
CA ALA A 214 1.21 4.61 -2.76
C ALA A 214 2.25 5.03 -3.80
N ASN A 215 2.18 4.41 -4.97
CA ASN A 215 3.10 4.62 -6.06
C ASN A 215 2.60 5.68 -7.07
N ASN A 216 1.45 6.30 -6.82
CA ASN A 216 0.98 7.46 -7.59
C ASN A 216 0.88 8.68 -6.67
N GLU A 217 1.08 9.85 -7.25
CA GLU A 217 0.63 11.11 -6.64
C GLU A 217 -0.80 11.36 -7.08
N TYR A 218 -1.70 11.67 -6.15
CA TYR A 218 -3.08 11.98 -6.44
C TYR A 218 -3.37 13.46 -6.25
N LEU A 219 -4.14 14.05 -7.16
CA LEU A 219 -4.64 15.41 -7.06
C LEU A 219 -6.16 15.38 -6.85
N LEU A 220 -6.63 15.74 -5.66
CA LEU A 220 -8.04 15.96 -5.39
C LEU A 220 -8.47 17.30 -6.00
N GLU A 221 -9.47 17.31 -6.88
CA GLU A 221 -9.98 18.52 -7.51
C GLU A 221 -11.49 18.70 -7.27
N GLY A 222 -11.84 19.76 -6.55
CA GLY A 222 -13.21 20.10 -6.17
C GLY A 222 -13.69 19.33 -4.94
N PHE A 223 -14.99 19.37 -4.71
CA PHE A 223 -15.63 18.50 -3.73
C PHE A 223 -15.76 17.09 -4.29
N VAL A 224 -15.07 16.12 -3.69
CA VAL A 224 -15.07 14.72 -4.11
C VAL A 224 -15.82 13.90 -3.08
N TYR A 225 -16.89 13.24 -3.52
CA TYR A 225 -17.78 12.50 -2.63
C TYR A 225 -17.55 10.98 -2.73
N VAL A 226 -17.38 10.33 -1.58
CA VAL A 226 -17.48 8.88 -1.46
C VAL A 226 -18.92 8.57 -1.04
N GLU A 227 -19.74 8.23 -2.04
CA GLU A 227 -21.18 8.09 -1.90
C GLU A 227 -21.64 6.77 -1.25
N GLU A 228 -22.96 6.62 -1.05
CA GLU A 228 -23.53 5.42 -0.44
C GLU A 228 -23.11 4.14 -1.19
N GLY A 229 -22.57 3.18 -0.42
CA GLY A 229 -22.07 1.92 -0.95
C GLY A 229 -20.69 2.01 -1.59
N ALA A 230 -20.18 3.21 -1.87
CA ALA A 230 -18.83 3.38 -2.39
C ALA A 230 -17.78 3.13 -1.29
N THR A 231 -16.60 2.66 -1.68
CA THR A 231 -15.45 2.48 -0.79
C THR A 231 -14.19 3.04 -1.42
N LEU A 232 -13.60 4.05 -0.78
CA LEU A 232 -12.28 4.57 -1.12
C LEU A 232 -11.22 3.85 -0.28
N ILE A 233 -10.35 3.08 -0.92
CA ILE A 233 -9.21 2.40 -0.27
C ILE A 233 -7.95 3.18 -0.58
N ILE A 234 -7.13 3.46 0.41
CA ILE A 234 -5.87 4.19 0.26
C ILE A 234 -4.74 3.38 0.87
N GLU A 235 -3.76 3.00 0.05
CA GLU A 235 -2.61 2.22 0.51
C GLU A 235 -1.70 3.04 1.46
N PRO A 236 -1.02 2.38 2.43
CA PRO A 236 -0.02 3.04 3.27
C PRO A 236 1.06 3.75 2.44
N GLY A 237 1.46 4.95 2.84
CA GLY A 237 2.47 5.75 2.12
C GLY A 237 1.92 6.58 0.96
N THR A 238 0.61 6.52 0.67
CA THR A 238 0.01 7.34 -0.39
C THR A 238 0.00 8.82 -0.02
N VAL A 239 0.36 9.66 -0.98
CA VAL A 239 0.24 11.12 -0.90
C VAL A 239 -0.92 11.58 -1.78
N ILE A 240 -1.86 12.29 -1.17
CA ILE A 240 -3.00 12.93 -1.81
C ILE A 240 -2.85 14.43 -1.62
N LYS A 241 -2.68 15.15 -2.72
CA LYS A 241 -2.61 16.60 -2.78
C LYS A 241 -3.96 17.16 -3.22
N ALA A 242 -4.40 18.27 -2.65
CA ALA A 242 -5.68 18.89 -2.99
C ALA A 242 -5.45 20.23 -3.68
N ILE A 243 -6.15 20.46 -4.80
CA ILE A 243 -6.07 21.69 -5.58
C ILE A 243 -6.85 22.80 -4.85
N GLY A 244 -6.17 23.85 -4.40
CA GLY A 244 -6.84 24.91 -3.64
C GLY A 244 -7.89 25.71 -4.42
N VAL A 245 -7.71 25.86 -5.73
CA VAL A 245 -8.63 26.56 -6.64
C VAL A 245 -9.03 25.62 -7.78
N PRO A 246 -10.08 24.80 -7.60
CA PRO A 246 -10.44 23.78 -8.58
C PRO A 246 -11.15 24.37 -9.82
N ALA A 247 -11.00 23.71 -10.97
CA ALA A 247 -11.70 24.12 -12.20
C ALA A 247 -13.19 23.73 -12.23
N THR A 248 -13.66 22.97 -11.24
CA THR A 248 -15.06 22.51 -11.08
C THR A 248 -16.02 23.67 -10.79
N GLY A 249 -15.51 24.80 -10.28
CA GLY A 249 -16.30 25.92 -9.80
C GLY A 249 -16.57 25.89 -8.30
N ASP A 250 -16.10 24.86 -7.58
CA ASP A 250 -16.05 24.84 -6.13
C ASP A 250 -15.08 25.90 -5.60
N GLN A 251 -15.31 26.40 -4.39
CA GLN A 251 -14.43 27.41 -3.79
C GLN A 251 -13.08 26.83 -3.35
N THR A 252 -13.03 25.52 -3.11
CA THR A 252 -11.84 24.76 -2.69
C THR A 252 -12.05 23.27 -2.95
N SER A 253 -11.01 22.45 -2.78
CA SER A 253 -11.12 20.99 -2.83
C SER A 253 -11.30 20.39 -1.45
N ALA A 254 -12.15 19.38 -1.31
CA ALA A 254 -12.35 18.65 -0.05
C ALA A 254 -12.72 17.19 -0.35
N LEU A 255 -12.37 16.27 0.56
CA LEU A 255 -12.78 14.87 0.49
C LEU A 255 -13.97 14.66 1.43
N ILE A 256 -15.11 14.21 0.89
CA ILE A 256 -16.35 14.05 1.65
C ILE A 256 -16.77 12.59 1.63
N ILE A 257 -16.69 11.92 2.78
CA ILE A 257 -17.27 10.58 2.97
C ILE A 257 -18.74 10.78 3.33
N ALA A 258 -19.62 10.68 2.34
CA ALA A 258 -21.04 10.87 2.52
C ALA A 258 -21.67 9.68 3.28
N ARG A 259 -22.90 9.87 3.79
CA ARG A 259 -23.62 8.82 4.53
C ARG A 259 -23.68 7.50 3.76
N GLY A 260 -23.11 6.45 4.35
CA GLY A 260 -23.08 5.11 3.77
C GLY A 260 -21.90 4.83 2.83
N GLY A 261 -21.08 5.83 2.52
CA GLY A 261 -19.76 5.64 1.92
C GLY A 261 -18.73 5.24 2.97
N LYS A 262 -17.59 4.71 2.50
CA LYS A 262 -16.50 4.25 3.37
C LYS A 262 -15.13 4.68 2.88
N ILE A 263 -14.25 5.04 3.81
CA ILE A 263 -12.81 5.20 3.56
C ILE A 263 -12.02 4.15 4.32
N ILE A 264 -11.10 3.45 3.66
CA ILE A 264 -10.12 2.56 4.30
C ILE A 264 -8.74 3.15 4.05
N ALA A 265 -8.28 4.02 4.96
CA ALA A 265 -6.97 4.65 4.94
C ALA A 265 -6.17 4.20 6.16
N GLU A 266 -5.50 3.06 6.03
CA GLU A 266 -4.74 2.41 7.10
C GLU A 266 -3.23 2.54 6.88
N GLY A 267 -2.70 3.74 7.08
CA GLY A 267 -1.27 3.99 7.06
C GLY A 267 -0.51 3.26 8.17
N THR A 268 0.80 3.48 8.23
CA THR A 268 1.66 2.99 9.31
C THR A 268 2.62 4.07 9.79
N ALA A 269 3.26 3.88 10.94
CA ALA A 269 4.27 4.81 11.43
C ALA A 269 5.42 5.04 10.42
N ASP A 270 5.80 4.00 9.67
CA ASP A 270 6.88 4.07 8.67
C ASP A 270 6.37 4.52 7.28
N ALA A 271 5.07 4.40 7.02
CA ALA A 271 4.43 4.77 5.76
C ALA A 271 3.05 5.40 6.04
N PRO A 272 3.00 6.64 6.57
CA PRO A 272 1.74 7.32 6.84
C PRO A 272 1.05 7.71 5.53
N ILE A 273 -0.26 7.90 5.57
CA ILE A 273 -1.02 8.50 4.45
C ILE A 273 -1.02 10.01 4.67
N ILE A 274 -0.65 10.78 3.64
CA ILE A 274 -0.55 12.24 3.73
C ILE A 274 -1.63 12.86 2.84
N PHE A 275 -2.47 13.70 3.44
CA PHE A 275 -3.34 14.63 2.72
C PHE A 275 -2.78 16.04 2.87
N THR A 276 -2.49 16.72 1.76
CA THR A 276 -1.84 18.04 1.78
C THR A 276 -2.24 18.92 0.58
N SER A 277 -1.65 20.10 0.46
CA SER A 277 -1.84 21.02 -0.67
C SER A 277 -1.16 20.53 -1.95
N ASP A 278 -1.71 20.89 -3.11
CA ASP A 278 -0.99 20.83 -4.38
C ASP A 278 0.28 21.71 -4.44
N LEU A 279 0.40 22.66 -3.52
CA LEU A 279 1.58 23.52 -3.36
C LEU A 279 2.70 22.88 -2.51
N ASP A 280 2.44 21.77 -1.83
CA ASP A 280 3.39 21.09 -0.94
C ASP A 280 4.35 20.20 -1.74
N ASP A 281 5.58 20.65 -1.92
CA ASP A 281 6.72 19.91 -2.41
C ASP A 281 7.41 19.20 -1.24
N LEU A 282 6.96 17.97 -0.99
CA LEU A 282 7.48 17.07 0.05
C LEU A 282 8.99 16.75 -0.07
N THR A 283 9.65 17.12 -1.16
CA THR A 283 11.10 16.99 -1.33
C THR A 283 11.89 18.18 -0.75
N VAL A 284 11.19 19.26 -0.38
CA VAL A 284 11.74 20.50 0.15
C VAL A 284 11.28 20.68 1.59
N THR A 285 12.20 20.98 2.50
CA THR A 285 11.94 20.91 3.95
C THR A 285 11.26 22.15 4.55
N ASP A 286 11.07 23.22 3.77
CA ASP A 286 10.58 24.53 4.24
C ASP A 286 9.75 25.26 3.14
N ASP A 287 9.13 24.52 2.22
CA ASP A 287 8.34 25.13 1.14
C ASP A 287 6.98 25.64 1.64
N LEU A 288 6.27 24.86 2.47
CA LEU A 288 5.12 25.26 3.27
C LEU A 288 5.43 25.14 4.76
N THR A 289 4.96 26.12 5.53
CA THR A 289 5.25 26.27 6.96
C THR A 289 3.98 26.16 7.80
N ALA A 290 4.13 26.21 9.13
CA ALA A 290 3.00 26.25 10.06
C ALA A 290 2.06 27.47 9.89
N LEU A 291 2.45 28.46 9.07
CA LEU A 291 1.63 29.64 8.77
C LEU A 291 0.81 29.47 7.49
N ASP A 292 1.13 28.49 6.65
CA ASP A 292 0.50 28.26 5.37
C ASP A 292 -0.69 27.31 5.58
N ASN A 293 -1.89 27.89 5.64
CA ASN A 293 -3.17 27.22 5.84
C ASN A 293 -4.19 27.73 4.80
N GLN A 294 -5.42 27.18 4.78
CA GLN A 294 -6.43 27.55 3.78
C GLN A 294 -6.06 27.20 2.35
N THR A 295 -5.19 26.21 2.18
CA THR A 295 -4.81 25.78 0.83
C THR A 295 -5.75 24.71 0.29
N TRP A 296 -6.53 24.05 1.15
CA TRP A 296 -7.64 23.16 0.77
C TRP A 296 -8.61 22.96 1.94
N GLY A 297 -9.69 22.21 1.71
CA GLY A 297 -10.81 22.09 2.62
C GLY A 297 -10.67 21.13 3.79
N GLY A 298 -9.87 20.07 3.65
CA GLY A 298 -9.78 18.98 4.63
C GLY A 298 -10.65 17.76 4.29
N ILE A 299 -10.84 16.89 5.29
CA ILE A 299 -11.62 15.65 5.19
C ILE A 299 -12.91 15.80 6.00
N ILE A 300 -14.05 15.50 5.37
CA ILE A 300 -15.36 15.52 6.01
C ILE A 300 -15.92 14.10 6.01
N MET A 301 -16.35 13.59 7.16
CA MET A 301 -16.93 12.26 7.31
C MET A 301 -18.34 12.36 7.91
N LEU A 302 -19.33 11.85 7.18
CA LEU A 302 -20.75 11.99 7.50
C LEU A 302 -21.37 10.60 7.75
N GLY A 303 -21.70 10.33 9.00
CA GLY A 303 -22.24 9.05 9.43
C GLY A 303 -23.75 9.03 9.66
N LYS A 304 -24.26 7.84 10.00
CA LYS A 304 -25.66 7.53 10.32
C LYS A 304 -25.92 7.43 11.82
N ALA A 305 -24.98 7.85 12.67
CA ALA A 305 -25.15 7.81 14.12
C ALA A 305 -26.06 8.93 14.64
N PRO A 306 -26.70 8.75 15.81
CA PRO A 306 -27.57 9.77 16.39
C PRO A 306 -26.87 11.09 16.65
N ILE A 307 -27.58 12.19 16.38
CA ILE A 307 -27.16 13.56 16.64
C ILE A 307 -28.23 14.31 17.43
N GLY A 308 -27.84 15.46 17.99
CA GLY A 308 -28.69 16.29 18.84
C GLY A 308 -29.48 17.36 18.08
N GLU A 309 -30.09 17.02 16.94
CA GLU A 309 -30.74 17.98 16.04
C GLU A 309 -32.26 17.75 15.86
N ASP A 310 -32.91 18.64 15.13
CA ASP A 310 -34.32 18.54 14.79
C ASP A 310 -34.61 17.30 13.93
N VAL A 311 -35.79 16.70 14.16
CA VAL A 311 -36.24 15.53 13.40
C VAL A 311 -36.50 15.93 11.95
N ASN A 312 -35.79 15.29 11.04
CA ASN A 312 -36.06 15.43 9.62
C ASN A 312 -37.45 14.85 9.28
N PRO A 313 -38.36 15.64 8.70
CA PRO A 313 -39.74 15.22 8.48
C PRO A 313 -39.87 14.06 7.48
N ASP A 314 -38.94 13.93 6.54
CA ASP A 314 -38.97 12.89 5.51
C ASP A 314 -38.37 11.56 6.01
N LEU A 315 -37.39 11.63 6.90
CA LEU A 315 -36.66 10.46 7.41
C LEU A 315 -37.18 9.96 8.77
N GLY A 316 -37.81 10.83 9.57
CA GLY A 316 -38.39 10.47 10.86
C GLY A 316 -37.39 10.35 12.02
N TYR A 317 -36.17 10.86 11.85
CA TYR A 317 -35.12 10.92 12.87
C TYR A 317 -34.27 12.19 12.71
N PRO A 318 -33.50 12.61 13.73
CA PRO A 318 -32.60 13.76 13.64
C PRO A 318 -31.55 13.63 12.53
N THR A 319 -31.45 14.65 11.68
CA THR A 319 -30.38 14.82 10.69
C THR A 319 -30.13 16.29 10.48
N ASP A 320 -28.94 16.64 10.01
CA ASP A 320 -28.60 18.00 9.62
C ASP A 320 -27.64 18.00 8.43
N VAL A 321 -27.40 19.16 7.82
CA VAL A 321 -26.45 19.34 6.71
C VAL A 321 -25.15 19.93 7.26
N ILE A 322 -24.01 19.40 6.82
CA ILE A 322 -22.73 19.94 7.26
C ILE A 322 -22.57 21.38 6.77
N GLU A 323 -21.93 22.23 7.57
CA GLU A 323 -21.62 23.59 7.15
C GLU A 323 -20.51 23.63 6.09
N GLY A 324 -20.26 24.81 5.55
CA GLY A 324 -19.27 25.06 4.50
C GLY A 324 -19.76 24.77 3.08
N ILE A 325 -20.54 23.71 2.89
CA ILE A 325 -21.01 23.28 1.56
C ILE A 325 -22.45 23.78 1.31
N PRO A 326 -22.82 24.18 0.07
CA PRO A 326 -24.17 24.64 -0.22
C PRO A 326 -25.25 23.65 0.24
N SER A 327 -26.21 24.11 1.04
CA SER A 327 -27.29 23.28 1.60
C SER A 327 -28.22 22.63 0.56
N THR A 328 -28.06 22.97 -0.73
CA THR A 328 -28.74 22.32 -1.85
C THR A 328 -28.09 21.01 -2.29
N GLU A 329 -26.86 20.74 -1.85
CA GLU A 329 -26.17 19.47 -2.07
C GLU A 329 -26.79 18.40 -1.15
N PRO A 330 -27.43 17.34 -1.68
CA PRO A 330 -28.03 16.31 -0.85
C PRO A 330 -27.00 15.39 -0.15
N ARG A 331 -25.77 15.28 -0.68
CA ARG A 331 -24.74 14.34 -0.19
C ARG A 331 -24.07 14.77 1.12
N ILE A 332 -24.35 15.98 1.59
CA ILE A 332 -23.79 16.54 2.84
C ILE A 332 -24.65 16.33 4.10
N LEU A 333 -25.72 15.54 3.99
CA LEU A 333 -26.56 15.19 5.11
C LEU A 333 -25.82 14.25 6.08
N TYR A 334 -25.89 14.48 7.39
CA TYR A 334 -25.38 13.59 8.43
C TYR A 334 -26.44 13.31 9.51
N GLY A 335 -26.18 12.30 10.35
CA GLY A 335 -27.08 11.89 11.42
C GLY A 335 -27.99 10.72 11.05
N GLY A 336 -28.51 10.06 12.06
CA GLY A 336 -29.38 8.89 11.88
C GLY A 336 -29.73 8.19 13.18
N THR A 337 -29.93 6.88 13.08
CA THR A 337 -30.39 6.03 14.19
C THR A 337 -29.42 4.91 14.54
N ASP A 338 -28.29 4.80 13.84
CA ASP A 338 -27.34 3.70 14.02
C ASP A 338 -26.08 4.14 14.77
N PRO A 339 -26.04 3.96 16.11
CA PRO A 339 -24.85 4.32 16.89
C PRO A 339 -23.62 3.45 16.55
N ASN A 340 -23.77 2.35 15.81
CA ASN A 340 -22.64 1.52 15.39
C ASN A 340 -22.35 1.67 13.89
N ASP A 341 -22.83 2.74 13.26
CA ASP A 341 -22.48 3.08 11.88
C ASP A 341 -20.96 3.05 11.68
N ASN A 342 -20.53 2.60 10.51
CA ASN A 342 -19.13 2.42 10.18
C ASN A 342 -18.83 3.10 8.84
N SER A 343 -18.20 4.26 8.94
CA SER A 343 -17.71 5.09 7.83
C SER A 343 -16.28 4.71 7.39
N GLY A 344 -15.68 3.69 8.03
CA GLY A 344 -14.40 3.12 7.66
C GLY A 344 -13.29 3.34 8.70
N VAL A 345 -12.06 3.51 8.22
CA VAL A 345 -10.84 3.59 9.03
C VAL A 345 -9.96 4.75 8.55
N LEU A 346 -9.53 5.58 9.49
CA LEU A 346 -8.42 6.52 9.34
C LEU A 346 -7.35 6.16 10.38
N LYS A 347 -6.19 5.67 9.92
CA LYS A 347 -5.09 5.25 10.80
C LYS A 347 -3.73 5.71 10.28
N TYR A 348 -2.90 6.33 11.13
CA TYR A 348 -1.62 6.95 10.71
C TYR A 348 -1.80 7.88 9.50
N VAL A 349 -2.70 8.85 9.66
CA VAL A 349 -3.04 9.84 8.63
C VAL A 349 -2.57 11.22 9.08
N SER A 350 -1.85 11.92 8.21
CA SER A 350 -1.42 13.30 8.40
C SER A 350 -2.20 14.21 7.45
N ILE A 351 -2.97 15.14 8.01
CA ILE A 351 -3.80 16.11 7.29
C ILE A 351 -3.14 17.48 7.45
N ARG A 352 -2.68 18.09 6.37
CA ARG A 352 -1.80 19.27 6.42
C ARG A 352 -2.36 20.43 5.64
N HIS A 353 -2.12 21.66 6.11
CA HIS A 353 -2.37 22.91 5.38
C HIS A 353 -3.86 23.18 5.02
N GLY A 354 -4.78 22.44 5.65
CA GLY A 354 -6.20 22.49 5.37
C GLY A 354 -6.93 23.67 6.02
N GLY A 355 -8.26 23.54 6.05
CA GLY A 355 -9.20 24.46 6.66
C GLY A 355 -9.52 25.63 5.74
N SER A 356 -10.74 25.78 5.23
CA SER A 356 -11.07 26.82 4.24
C SER A 356 -12.25 27.68 4.66
N ILE A 357 -12.13 28.99 4.51
CA ILE A 357 -13.20 29.95 4.81
C ILE A 357 -14.09 30.13 3.57
N LEU A 358 -15.31 29.62 3.65
CA LEU A 358 -16.26 29.60 2.54
C LEU A 358 -17.33 30.70 2.66
N GLY A 359 -17.39 31.38 3.81
CA GLY A 359 -18.26 32.52 4.10
C GLY A 359 -17.92 33.15 5.45
N ALA A 360 -18.73 34.10 5.91
CA ALA A 360 -18.60 34.60 7.29
C ALA A 360 -19.22 33.58 8.24
N ASP A 361 -18.45 33.11 9.21
CA ASP A 361 -18.84 32.04 10.16
C ASP A 361 -19.32 30.78 9.39
N ASN A 362 -18.58 30.41 8.34
CA ASN A 362 -18.86 29.25 7.50
C ASN A 362 -17.54 28.69 6.93
N GLU A 363 -16.98 27.73 7.64
CA GLU A 363 -15.67 27.14 7.39
C GLU A 363 -15.79 25.63 7.16
N ILE A 364 -14.81 25.04 6.48
CA ILE A 364 -14.55 23.59 6.54
C ILE A 364 -13.19 23.37 7.18
N ASN A 365 -13.03 22.28 7.93
CA ASN A 365 -11.96 22.07 8.90
C ASN A 365 -11.02 20.92 8.51
N GLY A 366 -9.95 20.69 9.29
CA GLY A 366 -8.95 19.66 8.94
C GLY A 366 -9.57 18.26 8.87
N LEU A 367 -10.21 17.84 9.95
CA LEU A 367 -11.05 16.65 10.02
C LEU A 367 -12.41 16.99 10.63
N THR A 368 -13.45 16.98 9.81
CA THR A 368 -14.83 17.22 10.24
C THR A 368 -15.59 15.90 10.35
N LEU A 369 -16.23 15.64 11.49
CA LEU A 369 -16.97 14.41 11.77
C LEU A 369 -18.44 14.74 12.09
N GLY A 370 -19.35 14.50 11.16
CA GLY A 370 -20.79 14.67 11.37
C GLY A 370 -21.47 13.33 11.63
N GLY A 371 -22.01 13.11 12.83
CA GLY A 371 -22.79 11.90 13.14
C GLY A 371 -22.07 10.57 12.89
N VAL A 372 -20.74 10.53 13.05
CA VAL A 372 -19.92 9.33 12.81
C VAL A 372 -20.14 8.29 13.91
N GLY A 373 -20.33 7.02 13.54
CA GLY A 373 -20.68 5.94 14.46
C GLY A 373 -19.49 5.27 15.16
N ALA A 374 -19.79 4.50 16.20
CA ALA A 374 -18.80 3.76 16.99
C ALA A 374 -18.12 2.61 16.23
N GLY A 375 -18.62 2.27 15.03
CA GLY A 375 -18.01 1.27 14.16
C GLY A 375 -16.84 1.80 13.33
N THR A 376 -16.66 3.13 13.26
CA THR A 376 -15.54 3.78 12.57
C THR A 376 -14.29 3.80 13.45
N GLU A 377 -13.13 3.46 12.90
CA GLU A 377 -11.84 3.55 13.59
C GLU A 377 -11.10 4.82 13.18
N ILE A 378 -10.73 5.65 14.15
CA ILE A 378 -9.88 6.83 13.94
C ILE A 378 -8.75 6.77 14.98
N ASP A 379 -7.52 6.58 14.54
CA ASP A 379 -6.36 6.29 15.40
C ASP A 379 -5.08 6.90 14.81
N TYR A 380 -4.21 7.49 15.63
CA TYR A 380 -2.97 8.15 15.16
C TYR A 380 -3.18 9.19 14.04
N ILE A 381 -4.00 10.21 14.31
CA ILE A 381 -4.24 11.33 13.37
C ILE A 381 -3.38 12.54 13.73
N GLU A 382 -2.72 13.12 12.73
CA GLU A 382 -2.09 14.44 12.81
C GLU A 382 -2.89 15.44 11.97
N VAL A 383 -3.14 16.62 12.54
CA VAL A 383 -3.63 17.78 11.79
C VAL A 383 -2.63 18.92 11.97
N PHE A 384 -2.04 19.37 10.86
CA PHE A 384 -0.97 20.37 10.86
C PHE A 384 -1.33 21.59 10.01
N ALA A 385 -0.98 22.78 10.49
CA ALA A 385 -1.19 24.05 9.77
C ALA A 385 -2.63 24.20 9.24
N ASN A 386 -3.63 23.85 10.06
CA ASN A 386 -5.03 23.98 9.68
C ASN A 386 -5.59 25.35 10.09
N LYS A 387 -6.48 25.90 9.27
CA LYS A 387 -7.24 27.09 9.66
C LYS A 387 -8.52 26.70 10.39
N ASP A 388 -8.74 27.37 11.51
CA ASP A 388 -9.84 27.15 12.44
C ASP A 388 -9.65 25.85 13.23
N ASP A 389 -10.56 24.88 13.17
CA ASP A 389 -10.50 23.68 13.99
C ASP A 389 -9.72 22.54 13.33
N GLY A 390 -8.79 21.93 14.07
CA GLY A 390 -8.06 20.77 13.58
C GLY A 390 -8.98 19.55 13.42
N ILE A 391 -9.79 19.28 14.44
CA ILE A 391 -10.84 18.25 14.44
C ILE A 391 -12.12 18.89 14.96
N GLU A 392 -13.19 18.79 14.18
CA GLU A 392 -14.51 19.31 14.55
C GLU A 392 -15.55 18.18 14.49
N ILE A 393 -16.44 18.12 15.50
CA ILE A 393 -17.37 16.99 15.67
C ILE A 393 -18.80 17.48 15.88
N PHE A 394 -19.69 17.10 14.97
CA PHE A 394 -21.13 17.37 15.01
C PHE A 394 -21.88 16.10 15.41
N GLY A 395 -21.90 15.81 16.72
CA GLY A 395 -22.57 14.63 17.28
C GLY A 395 -21.96 13.29 16.85
N GLY A 396 -22.74 12.20 17.00
CA GLY A 396 -22.26 10.84 16.75
C GLY A 396 -21.74 10.13 17.99
N THR A 397 -21.05 9.01 17.76
CA THR A 397 -20.63 8.03 18.79
C THR A 397 -19.23 7.47 18.55
N VAL A 398 -18.51 8.00 17.56
CA VAL A 398 -17.13 7.62 17.24
C VAL A 398 -16.19 7.77 18.44
N THR A 399 -15.21 6.88 18.54
CA THR A 399 -14.09 7.00 19.48
C THR A 399 -12.83 7.29 18.68
N ILE A 400 -12.09 8.31 19.06
CA ILE A 400 -10.80 8.69 18.47
C ILE A 400 -9.70 8.29 19.46
N GLN A 401 -8.63 7.65 18.97
CA GLN A 401 -7.51 7.16 19.79
C GLN A 401 -6.19 7.85 19.46
#